data_AF-D3S7V7-F1
#
_entry.id   AF-D3S7V7-F1
#
_cell.length_a   1.000
_cell.length_b   1.000
_cell.length_c   1.000
_cell.angle_alpha   90.00
_cell.angle_beta   90.00
_cell.angle_gamma   90.00
#
_symmetry.space_group_name_H-M   'P 1'
#
loop_
_entity.id
_entity.type
_entity.pdbx_description
1 polymer ?
#
loop_
_entity_poly.entity_id
_entity_poly.type
_entity_poly.pdbx_seq_one_letter_code
_entity_poly.pdbx_strand_id
1 'polypeptide(L)'
;MNFEVVELEGHIIDSNILSKVLDKIISMGGDFEIEKLEVGKTNEDKSYARILVKGKDGEHLDNILREIQQLGAVVSTDDVETKKAPRDKVLPDDFYGTTNLPTYVKIDGVWKEVEDIEMDCVIVIENRNGEKVPVCKRMGLIKEGDEVVVGYKGIRVVPLERSREKDIFGFMQSEVSPEKPLDYYSKMIAEEIKRIKKNNGKIVWVVGTAIAHTRAHKILEKFVRDGYVDALFCGNGFATMDIEYALFGTTLGMDDTCNIVKGGYKSHLVAINEMWKAGGIKEAVKKGILKKGVLYECVKNNVPYVIGGSLRDDGPLPDTITDVMVAQDEMRKHAKNADMCIILATMLHGIATGNILPARVKTVCIDMNPYVVTRLQDRGTHQAVGIVSDPCAFLHLLEKDLYGKE
;
A
#
# COMPACT_ATOMS: atom_id res chain seq x y z
N MET A 1 -9.53 -2.55 -18.06
CA MET A 1 -10.74 -3.38 -18.32
C MET A 1 -11.75 -3.14 -17.21
N ASN A 2 -13.02 -2.93 -17.54
CA ASN A 2 -14.09 -2.77 -16.54
C ASN A 2 -14.74 -4.13 -16.29
N PHE A 3 -15.24 -4.36 -15.08
CA PHE A 3 -15.90 -5.63 -14.74
C PHE A 3 -16.93 -5.39 -13.63
N GLU A 4 -17.87 -6.32 -13.47
CA GLU A 4 -18.94 -6.26 -12.49
C GLU A 4 -19.25 -7.65 -11.96
N VAL A 5 -19.62 -7.76 -10.69
CA VAL A 5 -20.03 -9.03 -10.09
C VAL A 5 -21.53 -9.18 -10.28
N VAL A 6 -21.92 -10.34 -10.78
CA VAL A 6 -23.30 -10.70 -11.07
C VAL A 6 -23.64 -11.94 -10.28
N GLU A 7 -24.77 -11.90 -9.58
CA GLU A 7 -25.25 -13.02 -8.79
C GLU A 7 -26.47 -13.64 -9.48
N LEU A 8 -26.46 -14.98 -9.56
CA LEU A 8 -27.54 -15.79 -10.10
C LEU A 8 -28.02 -16.70 -8.97
N GLU A 9 -29.32 -16.71 -8.68
CA GLU A 9 -29.91 -17.59 -7.66
C GLU A 9 -31.20 -18.23 -8.19
N GLY A 10 -31.37 -19.54 -7.97
CA GLY A 10 -32.56 -20.30 -8.37
C GLY A 10 -32.21 -21.65 -9.01
N HIS A 11 -33.10 -22.22 -9.83
CA HIS A 11 -32.80 -23.43 -10.61
C HIS A 11 -31.94 -23.10 -11.84
N ILE A 12 -30.81 -22.42 -11.62
CA ILE A 12 -29.99 -21.79 -12.67
C ILE A 12 -29.25 -22.81 -13.54
N ILE A 13 -29.05 -24.03 -13.03
CA ILE A 13 -28.50 -25.17 -13.76
C ILE A 13 -29.60 -25.87 -14.57
N ASP A 14 -30.68 -26.32 -13.91
CA ASP A 14 -31.77 -27.06 -14.57
C ASP A 14 -32.48 -26.23 -15.65
N SER A 15 -32.58 -24.92 -15.43
CA SER A 15 -33.19 -23.98 -16.38
C SER A 15 -32.23 -23.47 -17.46
N ASN A 16 -30.97 -23.95 -17.46
CA ASN A 16 -29.88 -23.50 -18.33
C ASN A 16 -29.61 -21.98 -18.30
N ILE A 17 -29.98 -21.31 -17.20
CA ILE A 17 -29.80 -19.85 -17.06
C ILE A 17 -28.31 -19.52 -16.98
N LEU A 18 -27.54 -20.28 -16.19
CA LEU A 18 -26.10 -20.06 -16.05
C LEU A 18 -25.40 -20.14 -17.42
N SER A 19 -25.60 -21.23 -18.17
CA SER A 19 -24.98 -21.41 -19.49
C SER A 19 -25.35 -20.28 -20.46
N LYS A 20 -26.64 -19.87 -20.51
CA LYS A 20 -27.09 -18.77 -21.36
C LYS A 20 -26.43 -17.44 -21.01
N VAL A 21 -26.25 -17.15 -19.72
CA VAL A 21 -25.56 -15.94 -19.26
C VAL A 21 -24.09 -15.96 -19.70
N LEU A 22 -23.38 -17.07 -19.48
CA LEU A 22 -21.98 -17.23 -19.88
C LEU A 22 -21.78 -17.11 -21.40
N ASP A 23 -22.63 -17.80 -22.17
CA ASP A 23 -22.60 -17.76 -23.64
C ASP A 23 -22.87 -16.34 -24.16
N LYS A 24 -23.81 -15.62 -23.53
CA LYS A 24 -24.14 -14.24 -23.90
C LYS A 24 -22.96 -13.30 -23.65
N ILE A 25 -22.27 -13.43 -22.51
CA ILE A 25 -21.05 -12.66 -22.20
C ILE A 25 -19.99 -12.88 -23.29
N ILE A 26 -19.71 -14.14 -23.64
CA ILE A 26 -18.73 -14.48 -24.69
C ILE A 26 -19.16 -13.92 -26.05
N SER A 27 -20.44 -14.07 -26.41
CA SER A 27 -20.97 -13.64 -27.71
C SER A 27 -20.85 -12.13 -27.94
N MET A 28 -20.90 -11.35 -26.86
CA MET A 28 -20.73 -9.90 -26.89
C MET A 28 -19.25 -9.50 -26.84
N GLY A 29 -18.34 -10.46 -26.70
CA GLY A 29 -16.89 -10.21 -26.61
C GLY A 29 -16.45 -9.75 -25.22
N GLY A 30 -17.21 -10.10 -24.18
CA GLY A 30 -16.81 -10.02 -22.78
C GLY A 30 -16.09 -11.29 -22.32
N ASP A 31 -15.54 -11.24 -21.11
CA ASP A 31 -14.89 -12.37 -20.43
C ASP A 31 -15.57 -12.60 -19.07
N PHE A 32 -15.45 -13.78 -18.47
CA PHE A 32 -16.04 -14.02 -17.15
C PHE A 32 -15.19 -14.93 -16.26
N GLU A 33 -15.44 -14.85 -14.95
CA GLU A 33 -14.81 -15.69 -13.94
C GLU A 33 -15.85 -16.06 -12.88
N ILE A 34 -16.05 -17.35 -12.63
CA ILE A 34 -17.01 -17.82 -11.62
C ILE A 34 -16.29 -17.83 -10.28
N GLU A 35 -16.62 -16.88 -9.41
CA GLU A 35 -16.01 -16.76 -8.08
C GLU A 35 -16.56 -17.79 -7.10
N LYS A 36 -17.87 -18.09 -7.21
CA LYS A 36 -18.56 -19.03 -6.33
C LYS A 36 -19.65 -19.74 -7.10
N LEU A 37 -19.72 -21.06 -6.97
CA LEU A 37 -20.81 -21.88 -7.49
C LEU A 37 -21.23 -22.88 -6.42
N GLU A 38 -22.45 -22.72 -5.93
CA GLU A 38 -23.09 -23.67 -5.03
C GLU A 38 -24.23 -24.35 -5.79
N VAL A 39 -24.07 -25.66 -6.01
CA VAL A 39 -25.05 -26.45 -6.76
C VAL A 39 -26.00 -27.12 -5.78
N GLY A 40 -27.30 -26.92 -6.00
CA GLY A 40 -28.36 -27.62 -5.29
C GLY A 40 -28.19 -29.14 -5.41
N LYS A 41 -28.46 -29.89 -4.34
CA LYS A 41 -28.18 -31.33 -4.31
C LYS A 41 -29.34 -32.15 -4.90
N THR A 42 -30.53 -31.58 -4.88
CA THR A 42 -31.77 -32.16 -5.40
C THR A 42 -32.43 -31.18 -6.37
N ASN A 43 -33.40 -31.68 -7.15
CA ASN A 43 -34.16 -30.90 -8.14
C ASN A 43 -34.99 -29.75 -7.52
N GLU A 44 -35.25 -29.78 -6.21
CA GLU A 44 -35.96 -28.73 -5.48
C GLU A 44 -34.98 -27.70 -4.85
N ASP A 45 -33.69 -28.01 -4.79
CA ASP A 45 -32.69 -27.13 -4.19
C ASP A 45 -32.27 -26.03 -5.18
N LYS A 46 -32.27 -24.78 -4.70
CA LYS A 46 -31.74 -23.66 -5.47
C LYS A 46 -30.22 -23.78 -5.59
N SER A 47 -29.71 -23.43 -6.77
CA SER A 47 -28.29 -23.24 -7.03
C SER A 47 -27.97 -21.74 -7.05
N TYR A 48 -26.75 -21.40 -6.66
CA TYR A 48 -26.25 -20.04 -6.59
C TYR A 48 -24.93 -19.92 -7.33
N ALA A 49 -24.78 -18.88 -8.15
CA ALA A 49 -23.54 -18.56 -8.83
C ALA A 49 -23.20 -17.08 -8.68
N ARG A 50 -21.94 -16.79 -8.36
CA ARG A 50 -21.37 -15.45 -8.35
C ARG A 50 -20.32 -15.36 -9.44
N ILE A 51 -20.52 -14.44 -10.37
CA ILE A 51 -19.77 -14.37 -11.63
C ILE A 51 -19.23 -12.97 -11.81
N LEU A 52 -17.92 -12.85 -11.95
CA LEU A 52 -17.25 -11.63 -12.35
C LEU A 52 -17.33 -11.51 -13.88
N VAL A 53 -18.03 -10.51 -14.40
CA VAL A 53 -18.21 -10.25 -15.83
C VAL A 53 -17.30 -9.10 -16.26
N LYS A 54 -16.48 -9.27 -17.30
CA LYS A 54 -15.46 -8.32 -17.76
C LYS A 54 -15.82 -7.77 -19.13
N GLY A 55 -15.78 -6.45 -19.27
CA GLY A 55 -15.97 -5.69 -20.51
C GLY A 55 -14.69 -4.95 -20.94
N LYS A 56 -14.65 -4.59 -22.22
CA LYS A 56 -13.51 -3.85 -22.82
C LYS A 56 -13.41 -2.42 -22.26
N ASP A 57 -14.55 -1.77 -22.08
CA ASP A 57 -14.74 -0.43 -21.52
C ASP A 57 -16.08 -0.38 -20.76
N GLY A 58 -16.46 0.79 -20.24
CA GLY A 58 -17.64 0.94 -19.36
C GLY A 58 -18.95 0.78 -20.11
N GLU A 59 -19.06 1.39 -21.29
CA GLU A 59 -20.26 1.29 -22.12
C GLU A 59 -20.46 -0.14 -22.63
N HIS A 60 -19.38 -0.83 -23.00
CA HIS A 60 -19.43 -2.24 -23.39
C HIS A 60 -19.84 -3.15 -22.23
N LEU A 61 -19.32 -2.91 -21.02
CA LEU A 61 -19.73 -3.66 -19.83
C LEU A 61 -21.22 -3.44 -19.53
N ASP A 62 -21.68 -2.19 -19.51
CA ASP A 62 -23.09 -1.85 -19.25
C ASP A 62 -24.03 -2.53 -20.27
N ASN A 63 -23.62 -2.61 -21.54
CA ASN A 63 -24.35 -3.33 -22.57
C ASN A 63 -24.41 -4.84 -22.30
N ILE A 64 -23.29 -5.47 -21.90
CA ILE A 64 -23.26 -6.89 -21.52
C ILE A 64 -24.19 -7.14 -20.32
N LEU A 65 -24.10 -6.32 -19.29
CA LEU A 65 -24.89 -6.43 -18.06
C LEU A 65 -26.39 -6.30 -18.32
N ARG A 66 -26.78 -5.35 -19.17
CA ARG A 66 -28.19 -5.17 -19.59
C ARG A 66 -28.76 -6.39 -20.30
N GLU A 67 -27.95 -7.04 -21.14
CA GLU A 67 -28.38 -8.21 -21.90
C GLU A 67 -28.46 -9.48 -21.03
N ILE A 68 -27.53 -9.69 -20.10
CA ILE A 68 -27.60 -10.84 -19.19
C ILE A 68 -28.69 -10.67 -18.12
N GLN A 69 -29.06 -9.44 -17.77
CA GLN A 69 -30.21 -9.15 -16.91
C GLN A 69 -31.52 -9.72 -17.48
N GLN A 70 -31.72 -9.63 -18.79
CA GLN A 70 -32.90 -10.19 -19.47
C GLN A 70 -32.95 -11.72 -19.40
N LEU A 71 -31.82 -12.37 -19.14
CA LEU A 71 -31.69 -13.81 -19.00
C LEU A 71 -31.89 -14.29 -17.55
N GLY A 72 -32.28 -13.39 -16.63
CA GLY A 72 -32.51 -13.70 -15.22
C GLY A 72 -31.29 -13.47 -14.33
N ALA A 73 -30.27 -12.75 -14.83
CA ALA A 73 -29.14 -12.37 -14.01
C ALA A 73 -29.48 -11.19 -13.11
N VAL A 74 -29.29 -11.36 -11.80
CA VAL A 74 -29.41 -10.25 -10.85
C VAL A 74 -28.08 -9.51 -10.86
N VAL A 75 -27.93 -8.62 -11.83
CA VAL A 75 -26.97 -7.53 -11.73
C VAL A 75 -27.50 -6.63 -10.63
N SER A 76 -26.74 -6.37 -9.58
CA SER A 76 -27.19 -5.48 -8.50
C SER A 76 -27.37 -4.07 -9.08
N THR A 77 -28.59 -3.77 -9.51
CA THR A 77 -29.01 -2.41 -9.91
C THR A 77 -29.29 -1.52 -8.72
N ASP A 78 -29.37 -2.14 -7.55
CA ASP A 78 -29.78 -1.50 -6.32
C ASP A 78 -28.70 -0.55 -5.82
N ASP A 79 -29.15 0.53 -5.19
CA ASP A 79 -28.26 1.38 -4.43
C ASP A 79 -27.69 0.62 -3.23
N VAL A 80 -26.54 1.07 -2.76
CA VAL A 80 -25.86 0.51 -1.61
C VAL A 80 -26.74 0.56 -0.38
N GLU A 81 -26.80 -0.55 0.34
CA GLU A 81 -27.50 -0.61 1.62
C GLU A 81 -26.60 -0.05 2.72
N THR A 82 -27.17 0.78 3.60
CA THR A 82 -26.46 1.34 4.75
C THR A 82 -27.23 1.09 6.04
N LYS A 83 -26.48 0.95 7.14
CA LYS A 83 -27.03 0.94 8.50
C LYS A 83 -26.25 1.93 9.35
N LYS A 84 -26.98 2.56 10.28
CA LYS A 84 -26.36 3.48 11.23
C LYS A 84 -25.48 2.70 12.21
N ALA A 85 -24.27 3.20 12.45
CA ALA A 85 -23.40 2.69 13.49
C ALA A 85 -24.11 2.82 14.86
N PRO A 86 -24.22 1.73 15.65
CA PRO A 86 -25.01 1.73 16.88
C PRO A 86 -24.38 2.53 18.03
N ARG A 87 -23.05 2.74 18.01
CA ARG A 87 -22.29 3.57 18.95
C ARG A 87 -20.92 3.90 18.37
N ASP A 88 -20.23 4.85 19.00
CA ASP A 88 -18.83 5.17 18.66
C ASP A 88 -17.96 3.90 18.58
N LYS A 89 -17.21 3.79 17.48
CA LYS A 89 -16.27 2.70 17.18
C LYS A 89 -16.90 1.31 17.05
N VAL A 90 -18.22 1.20 16.88
CA VAL A 90 -18.90 -0.08 16.65
C VAL A 90 -19.64 -0.06 15.32
N LEU A 91 -19.44 -1.13 14.56
CA LEU A 91 -20.00 -1.33 13.23
C LEU A 91 -21.31 -2.13 13.33
N PRO A 92 -22.24 -1.98 12.37
CA PRO A 92 -23.33 -2.93 12.17
C PRO A 92 -22.79 -4.35 11.90
N ASP A 93 -23.51 -5.40 12.29
CA ASP A 93 -23.02 -6.79 12.19
C ASP A 93 -22.65 -7.23 10.76
N ASP A 94 -23.33 -6.69 9.75
CA ASP A 94 -23.17 -7.02 8.33
C ASP A 94 -22.38 -5.96 7.53
N PHE A 95 -21.49 -5.23 8.20
CA PHE A 95 -20.65 -4.22 7.55
C PHE A 95 -19.79 -4.79 6.40
N TYR A 96 -19.60 -3.99 5.36
CA TYR A 96 -18.65 -4.31 4.30
C TYR A 96 -17.22 -3.91 4.70
N GLY A 97 -16.31 -4.89 4.72
CA GLY A 97 -14.87 -4.66 4.90
C GLY A 97 -14.19 -4.32 3.58
N THR A 98 -13.42 -3.24 3.55
CA THR A 98 -12.75 -2.77 2.33
C THR A 98 -11.51 -3.58 1.97
N THR A 99 -11.22 -3.65 0.67
CA THR A 99 -9.91 -4.04 0.14
C THR A 99 -9.05 -2.79 -0.11
N ASN A 100 -7.82 -2.95 -0.58
CA ASN A 100 -7.00 -1.83 -1.07
C ASN A 100 -7.27 -1.47 -2.56
N LEU A 101 -8.16 -2.19 -3.25
CA LEU A 101 -8.48 -1.98 -4.65
C LEU A 101 -9.46 -0.81 -4.84
N PRO A 102 -9.38 -0.04 -5.94
CA PRO A 102 -10.35 1.01 -6.22
C PRO A 102 -11.78 0.48 -6.14
N THR A 103 -12.60 1.10 -5.30
CA THR A 103 -13.96 0.62 -5.01
C THR A 103 -14.94 1.72 -5.35
N TYR A 104 -16.09 1.34 -5.90
CA TYR A 104 -17.19 2.23 -6.24
C TYR A 104 -18.44 1.73 -5.51
N VAL A 105 -19.30 2.64 -5.08
CA VAL A 105 -20.62 2.31 -4.56
C VAL A 105 -21.70 3.05 -5.31
N LYS A 106 -22.85 2.41 -5.49
CA LYS A 106 -23.98 2.98 -6.19
C LYS A 106 -24.88 3.73 -5.22
N ILE A 107 -25.11 5.01 -5.45
CA ILE A 107 -25.90 5.89 -4.60
C ILE A 107 -26.83 6.72 -5.48
N ASP A 108 -28.13 6.65 -5.21
CA ASP A 108 -29.18 7.33 -5.97
C ASP A 108 -29.07 7.04 -7.49
N GLY A 109 -28.78 5.78 -7.83
CA GLY A 109 -28.62 5.28 -9.20
C GLY A 109 -27.25 5.53 -9.84
N VAL A 110 -26.34 6.26 -9.18
CA VAL A 110 -25.04 6.68 -9.73
C VAL A 110 -23.88 5.98 -9.03
N TRP A 111 -22.95 5.44 -9.81
CA TRP A 111 -21.69 4.91 -9.29
C TRP A 111 -20.75 6.03 -8.86
N LYS A 112 -20.40 6.05 -7.57
CA LYS A 112 -19.43 6.99 -6.99
C LYS A 112 -18.20 6.24 -6.51
N GLU A 113 -17.01 6.76 -6.83
CA GLU A 113 -15.75 6.21 -6.33
C GLU A 113 -15.63 6.47 -4.83
N VAL A 114 -15.21 5.46 -4.07
CA VAL A 114 -14.93 5.55 -2.64
C VAL A 114 -13.64 6.33 -2.44
N GLU A 115 -13.72 7.46 -1.74
CA GLU A 115 -12.56 8.26 -1.41
C GLU A 115 -11.64 7.52 -0.43
N ASP A 116 -10.33 7.72 -0.59
CA ASP A 116 -9.30 7.29 0.37
C ASP A 116 -9.26 5.78 0.66
N ILE A 117 -9.51 4.96 -0.37
CA ILE A 117 -9.57 3.50 -0.23
C ILE A 117 -8.32 2.91 0.44
N GLU A 118 -8.56 2.10 1.46
CA GLU A 118 -7.57 1.45 2.32
C GLU A 118 -8.15 0.08 2.70
N MET A 119 -7.31 -0.96 2.84
CA MET A 119 -7.79 -2.26 3.31
C MET A 119 -8.18 -2.22 4.80
N ASP A 120 -8.92 -3.23 5.26
CA ASP A 120 -9.30 -3.41 6.68
C ASP A 120 -10.05 -2.19 7.29
N CYS A 121 -10.78 -1.46 6.44
CA CYS A 121 -11.61 -0.32 6.82
C CYS A 121 -13.08 -0.60 6.45
N VAL A 122 -13.94 0.40 6.62
CA VAL A 122 -15.34 0.37 6.18
C VAL A 122 -15.66 1.56 5.29
N ILE A 123 -16.77 1.50 4.56
CA ILE A 123 -17.27 2.61 3.76
C ILE A 123 -18.38 3.31 4.54
N VAL A 124 -18.27 4.62 4.70
CA VAL A 124 -19.32 5.48 5.27
C VAL A 124 -19.83 6.43 4.20
N ILE A 125 -21.15 6.61 4.14
CA ILE A 125 -21.76 7.62 3.28
C ILE A 125 -21.86 8.92 4.05
N GLU A 126 -20.99 9.88 3.71
CA GLU A 126 -21.00 11.22 4.31
C GLU A 126 -21.84 12.17 3.46
N ASN A 127 -22.62 13.03 4.11
CA ASN A 127 -23.31 14.11 3.42
C ASN A 127 -22.46 15.39 3.48
N ARG A 128 -21.86 15.76 2.35
CA ARG A 128 -21.03 16.96 2.21
C ARG A 128 -21.75 17.94 1.28
N ASN A 129 -22.21 19.08 1.81
CA ASN A 129 -22.93 20.11 1.04
C ASN A 129 -24.17 19.59 0.29
N GLY A 130 -24.88 18.60 0.82
CA GLY A 130 -26.05 17.99 0.19
C GLY A 130 -25.72 16.82 -0.75
N GLU A 131 -24.44 16.54 -0.98
CA GLU A 131 -23.98 15.40 -1.77
C GLU A 131 -23.60 14.22 -0.88
N LYS A 132 -24.13 13.03 -1.18
CA LYS A 132 -23.69 11.77 -0.59
C LYS A 132 -22.34 11.35 -1.20
N VAL A 133 -21.29 11.32 -0.38
CA VAL A 133 -19.93 10.96 -0.78
C VAL A 133 -19.53 9.70 -0.01
N PRO A 134 -19.16 8.61 -0.69
CA PRO A 134 -18.66 7.42 -0.03
C PRO A 134 -17.19 7.58 0.36
N VAL A 135 -16.87 7.36 1.62
CA VAL A 135 -15.54 7.60 2.20
C VAL A 135 -15.08 6.36 2.94
N CYS A 136 -13.85 5.93 2.67
CA CYS A 136 -13.20 4.89 3.44
C CYS A 136 -12.83 5.42 4.83
N LYS A 137 -13.28 4.73 5.88
CA LYS A 137 -13.09 5.14 7.28
C LYS A 137 -12.67 3.95 8.13
N ARG A 138 -11.64 4.16 8.94
CA ARG A 138 -11.17 3.16 9.91
C ARG A 138 -12.20 2.98 11.01
N MET A 139 -12.37 1.75 11.49
CA MET A 139 -13.31 1.41 12.57
C MET A 139 -13.14 2.31 13.81
N GLY A 140 -11.89 2.62 14.18
CA GLY A 140 -11.59 3.47 15.35
C GLY A 140 -12.06 4.93 15.23
N LEU A 141 -12.45 5.39 14.03
CA LEU A 141 -12.96 6.74 13.78
C LEU A 141 -14.48 6.80 13.63
N ILE A 142 -15.16 5.66 13.59
CA ILE A 142 -16.61 5.59 13.41
C ILE A 142 -17.33 6.27 14.57
N LYS A 143 -18.34 7.06 14.25
CA LYS A 143 -19.22 7.74 15.20
C LYS A 143 -20.59 7.10 15.21
N GLU A 144 -21.24 7.14 16.37
CA GLU A 144 -22.65 6.77 16.47
C GLU A 144 -23.47 7.50 15.41
N GLY A 145 -24.31 6.76 14.68
CA GLY A 145 -25.15 7.32 13.62
C GLY A 145 -24.50 7.43 12.24
N ASP A 146 -23.19 7.20 12.08
CA ASP A 146 -22.54 7.14 10.76
C ASP A 146 -23.26 6.11 9.87
N GLU A 147 -23.58 6.46 8.62
CA GLU A 147 -24.22 5.56 7.65
C GLU A 147 -23.17 4.62 7.04
N VAL A 148 -22.99 3.45 7.67
CA VAL A 148 -22.00 2.44 7.26
C VAL A 148 -22.61 1.53 6.20
N VAL A 149 -21.88 1.30 5.11
CA VAL A 149 -22.26 0.35 4.06
C VAL A 149 -22.29 -1.08 4.60
N VAL A 150 -23.36 -1.81 4.30
CA VAL A 150 -23.58 -3.19 4.72
C VAL A 150 -23.86 -4.10 3.52
N GLY A 151 -23.56 -5.38 3.68
CA GLY A 151 -23.72 -6.37 2.62
C GLY A 151 -22.82 -6.11 1.41
N TYR A 152 -23.27 -6.54 0.24
CA TYR A 152 -22.50 -6.46 -1.02
C TYR A 152 -23.25 -5.77 -2.17
N LYS A 153 -24.50 -5.36 -1.96
CA LYS A 153 -25.32 -4.71 -3.00
C LYS A 153 -24.80 -3.32 -3.31
N GLY A 154 -24.82 -2.95 -4.59
CA GLY A 154 -24.36 -1.63 -5.05
C GLY A 154 -22.88 -1.37 -4.76
N ILE A 155 -22.01 -2.39 -4.71
CA ILE A 155 -20.55 -2.26 -4.53
C ILE A 155 -19.81 -2.86 -5.73
N ARG A 156 -18.82 -2.14 -6.27
CA ARG A 156 -17.99 -2.56 -7.41
C ARG A 156 -16.50 -2.35 -7.09
N VAL A 157 -15.72 -3.42 -7.06
CA VAL A 157 -14.28 -3.40 -6.68
C VAL A 157 -13.41 -3.69 -7.90
N VAL A 158 -12.64 -2.70 -8.38
CA VAL A 158 -11.80 -2.78 -9.59
C VAL A 158 -10.49 -3.52 -9.34
N PRO A 159 -10.30 -4.76 -9.86
CA PRO A 159 -9.05 -5.46 -9.75
C PRO A 159 -8.01 -4.78 -10.63
N LEU A 160 -6.76 -4.87 -10.19
CA LEU A 160 -5.62 -4.46 -11.02
C LEU A 160 -5.44 -5.45 -12.17
N GLU A 161 -5.16 -4.94 -13.37
CA GLU A 161 -4.82 -5.78 -14.52
C GLU A 161 -3.58 -6.62 -14.19
N ARG A 162 -3.73 -7.95 -14.23
CA ARG A 162 -2.61 -8.90 -14.10
C ARG A 162 -2.17 -9.35 -15.48
N SER A 163 -0.86 -9.43 -15.70
CA SER A 163 -0.32 -10.13 -16.86
C SER A 163 -0.69 -11.61 -16.77
N ARG A 164 -1.31 -12.14 -17.84
CA ARG A 164 -1.94 -13.47 -17.91
C ARG A 164 -1.04 -14.55 -18.50
N GLU A 165 0.28 -14.39 -18.46
CA GLU A 165 1.21 -15.39 -18.97
C GLU A 165 1.88 -16.15 -17.81
N LYS A 166 1.30 -17.30 -17.45
CA LYS A 166 2.00 -18.34 -16.69
C LYS A 166 1.90 -19.65 -17.47
N ASP A 167 3.04 -20.17 -17.90
CA ASP A 167 3.12 -21.50 -18.52
C ASP A 167 2.72 -22.59 -17.52
N ILE A 168 2.11 -23.66 -18.04
CA ILE A 168 1.64 -24.83 -17.27
C ILE A 168 2.79 -25.48 -16.48
N PHE A 169 4.02 -25.36 -16.98
CA PHE A 169 5.24 -25.80 -16.31
C PHE A 169 6.34 -24.75 -16.44
N GLY A 170 6.97 -24.39 -15.33
CA GLY A 170 8.14 -23.53 -15.33
C GLY A 170 8.87 -23.56 -13.99
N PHE A 171 10.19 -23.46 -14.03
CA PHE A 171 11.02 -23.26 -12.84
C PHE A 171 11.05 -21.76 -12.46
N MET A 172 11.40 -21.44 -11.21
CA MET A 172 11.57 -20.06 -10.73
C MET A 172 10.31 -19.17 -10.80
N GLN A 173 9.13 -19.78 -10.80
CA GLN A 173 7.84 -19.08 -10.83
C GLN A 173 7.42 -18.49 -9.47
N SER A 174 8.15 -18.78 -8.38
CA SER A 174 7.85 -18.24 -7.05
C SER A 174 8.00 -16.73 -7.04
N GLU A 175 7.08 -16.02 -6.39
CA GLU A 175 7.11 -14.55 -6.33
C GLU A 175 8.25 -14.07 -5.42
N VAL A 176 8.45 -14.73 -4.28
CA VAL A 176 9.52 -14.45 -3.30
C VAL A 176 10.61 -15.52 -3.42
N SER A 177 11.81 -15.12 -3.86
CA SER A 177 12.98 -16.00 -3.89
C SER A 177 14.28 -15.20 -3.82
N PRO A 178 15.30 -15.67 -3.06
CA PRO A 178 16.64 -15.08 -3.04
C PRO A 178 17.46 -15.40 -4.30
N GLU A 179 17.01 -16.35 -5.13
CA GLU A 179 17.76 -16.85 -6.28
C GLU A 179 17.49 -16.06 -7.57
N LYS A 180 16.85 -14.89 -7.46
CA LYS A 180 16.56 -14.04 -8.61
C LYS A 180 17.64 -12.96 -8.79
N PRO A 181 18.03 -12.62 -10.04
CA PRO A 181 19.12 -11.67 -10.29
C PRO A 181 18.81 -10.26 -9.76
N LEU A 182 19.62 -9.78 -8.82
CA LEU A 182 19.43 -8.46 -8.19
C LEU A 182 19.69 -7.30 -9.17
N ASP A 183 20.63 -7.46 -10.09
CA ASP A 183 20.99 -6.47 -11.11
C ASP A 183 19.85 -6.22 -12.10
N TYR A 184 19.08 -7.26 -12.46
CA TYR A 184 17.88 -7.12 -13.26
C TYR A 184 16.83 -6.24 -12.56
N TYR A 185 16.54 -6.54 -11.29
CA TYR A 185 15.56 -5.78 -10.51
C TYR A 185 16.00 -4.32 -10.30
N SER A 186 17.29 -4.11 -10.03
CA SER A 186 17.86 -2.77 -9.87
C SER A 186 17.61 -1.90 -11.10
N LYS A 187 17.92 -2.39 -12.30
CA LYS A 187 17.68 -1.67 -13.56
C LYS A 187 16.21 -1.37 -13.79
N MET A 188 15.35 -2.38 -13.63
CA MET A 188 13.89 -2.23 -13.77
C MET A 188 13.34 -1.16 -12.82
N ILE A 189 13.79 -1.16 -11.56
CA ILE A 189 13.37 -0.17 -10.56
C ILE A 189 13.94 1.22 -10.89
N ALA A 190 15.18 1.32 -11.35
CA ALA A 190 15.79 2.58 -11.75
C ALA A 190 15.04 3.23 -12.92
N GLU A 191 14.70 2.46 -13.95
CA GLU A 191 13.89 2.91 -15.09
C GLU A 191 12.50 3.40 -14.65
N GLU A 192 11.86 2.66 -13.74
CA GLU A 192 10.56 3.02 -13.20
C GLU A 192 10.61 4.32 -12.37
N ILE A 193 11.62 4.48 -11.50
CA ILE A 193 11.85 5.71 -10.75
C ILE A 193 12.01 6.89 -11.72
N LYS A 194 12.85 6.76 -12.76
CA LYS A 194 13.05 7.81 -13.78
C LYS A 194 11.74 8.13 -14.50
N ARG A 195 10.94 7.12 -14.85
CA ARG A 195 9.63 7.28 -15.51
C ARG A 195 8.63 8.04 -14.65
N ILE A 196 8.50 7.67 -13.37
CA ILE A 196 7.62 8.34 -12.40
C ILE A 196 8.05 9.80 -12.24
N LYS A 197 9.36 10.05 -12.06
CA LYS A 197 9.88 11.41 -11.90
C LYS A 197 9.72 12.27 -13.14
N LYS A 198 9.86 11.72 -14.34
CA LYS A 198 9.55 12.41 -15.60
C LYS A 198 8.08 12.87 -15.67
N ASN A 199 7.17 12.16 -15.01
CA ASN A 199 5.75 12.47 -14.95
C ASN A 199 5.33 13.25 -13.69
N ASN A 200 6.29 13.79 -12.92
CA ASN A 200 6.06 14.49 -11.64
C ASN A 200 5.34 13.62 -10.59
N GLY A 201 5.47 12.30 -10.68
CA GLY A 201 4.92 11.38 -9.69
C GLY A 201 5.73 11.34 -8.40
N LYS A 202 5.11 10.80 -7.35
CA LYS A 202 5.65 10.79 -5.99
C LYS A 202 6.12 9.40 -5.57
N ILE A 203 7.27 9.35 -4.90
CA ILE A 203 7.95 8.16 -4.43
C ILE A 203 8.17 8.29 -2.92
N VAL A 204 7.55 7.37 -2.18
CA VAL A 204 7.70 7.23 -0.74
C VAL A 204 8.78 6.20 -0.44
N TRP A 205 9.67 6.51 0.49
CA TRP A 205 10.70 5.59 0.96
C TRP A 205 10.46 5.22 2.42
N VAL A 206 10.45 3.93 2.73
CA VAL A 206 10.30 3.41 4.08
C VAL A 206 11.59 2.74 4.49
N VAL A 207 12.27 3.26 5.50
CA VAL A 207 13.69 2.92 5.75
C VAL A 207 13.89 2.41 7.18
N GLY A 208 14.50 1.23 7.27
CA GLY A 208 14.91 0.61 8.52
C GLY A 208 16.32 1.00 8.97
N THR A 209 16.61 0.77 10.24
CA THR A 209 17.89 1.11 10.89
C THR A 209 19.10 0.44 10.23
N ALA A 210 18.92 -0.74 9.62
CA ALA A 210 20.01 -1.45 8.94
C ALA A 210 20.69 -0.60 7.85
N ILE A 211 19.95 0.27 7.16
CA ILE A 211 20.50 1.17 6.14
C ILE A 211 21.49 2.19 6.73
N ALA A 212 21.30 2.58 7.99
CA ALA A 212 22.29 3.40 8.70
C ALA A 212 23.53 2.58 9.08
N HIS A 213 23.32 1.37 9.63
CA HIS A 213 24.40 0.46 10.05
C HIS A 213 25.32 0.04 8.90
N THR A 214 24.78 -0.17 7.70
CA THR A 214 25.56 -0.52 6.51
C THR A 214 26.14 0.69 5.78
N ARG A 215 25.91 1.91 6.27
CA ARG A 215 26.31 3.19 5.64
C ARG A 215 25.63 3.48 4.29
N ALA A 216 24.67 2.67 3.87
CA ALA A 216 23.91 2.88 2.65
C ALA A 216 23.01 4.14 2.72
N HIS A 217 22.74 4.67 3.92
CA HIS A 217 22.06 5.97 4.09
C HIS A 217 22.77 7.12 3.34
N LYS A 218 24.09 7.06 3.12
CA LYS A 218 24.83 8.05 2.30
C LYS A 218 24.33 8.12 0.85
N ILE A 219 23.80 7.01 0.33
CA ILE A 219 23.18 6.95 -1.01
C ILE A 219 21.81 7.61 -0.97
N LEU A 220 21.03 7.34 0.09
CA LEU A 220 19.74 8.00 0.32
C LEU A 220 19.89 9.52 0.45
N GLU A 221 20.97 10.03 1.06
CA GLU A 221 21.27 11.48 1.07
C GLU A 221 21.27 12.07 -0.35
N LYS A 222 21.92 11.37 -1.30
CA LYS A 222 21.94 11.79 -2.72
C LYS A 222 20.55 11.68 -3.34
N PHE A 223 19.83 10.59 -3.08
CA PHE A 223 18.48 10.42 -3.63
C PHE A 223 17.51 11.50 -3.15
N VAL A 224 17.60 11.93 -1.88
CA VAL A 224 16.82 13.06 -1.36
C VAL A 224 17.21 14.35 -2.08
N ARG A 225 18.51 14.64 -2.19
CA ARG A 225 19.04 15.85 -2.83
C ARG A 225 18.63 15.97 -4.30
N ASP A 226 18.64 14.85 -5.01
CA ASP A 226 18.37 14.80 -6.45
C ASP A 226 16.87 14.60 -6.75
N GLY A 227 16.02 14.65 -5.73
CA GLY A 227 14.57 14.65 -5.87
C GLY A 227 13.95 13.28 -6.15
N TYR A 228 14.64 12.18 -5.83
CA TYR A 228 14.12 10.81 -5.94
C TYR A 228 13.28 10.36 -4.74
N VAL A 229 13.18 11.19 -3.69
CA VAL A 229 12.42 10.93 -2.45
C VAL A 229 11.44 12.08 -2.21
N ASP A 230 10.13 11.81 -2.21
CA ASP A 230 9.09 12.83 -1.93
C ASP A 230 8.53 12.74 -0.52
N ALA A 231 8.66 11.58 0.13
CA ALA A 231 8.44 11.43 1.56
C ALA A 231 9.28 10.27 2.10
N LEU A 232 9.71 10.40 3.37
CA LEU A 232 10.49 9.38 4.06
C LEU A 232 9.76 8.91 5.32
N PHE A 233 9.48 7.62 5.44
CA PHE A 233 8.97 7.01 6.66
C PHE A 233 10.06 6.19 7.33
N CYS A 234 10.24 6.38 8.63
CA CYS A 234 11.19 5.59 9.40
C CYS A 234 10.76 5.51 10.87
N GLY A 235 11.55 4.78 11.67
CA GLY A 235 11.41 4.78 13.12
C GLY A 235 12.55 5.55 13.80
N ASN A 236 12.39 5.81 15.10
CA ASN A 236 13.39 6.48 15.94
C ASN A 236 14.79 5.86 15.80
N GLY A 237 14.87 4.53 15.65
CA GLY A 237 16.12 3.82 15.45
C GLY A 237 16.90 4.31 14.23
N PHE A 238 16.30 4.32 13.04
CA PHE A 238 16.99 4.82 11.82
C PHE A 238 17.36 6.30 11.98
N ALA A 239 16.40 7.13 12.41
CA ALA A 239 16.60 8.56 12.56
C ALA A 239 17.77 8.89 13.52
N THR A 240 17.84 8.19 14.65
CA THR A 240 18.92 8.36 15.62
C THR A 240 20.26 7.92 15.04
N MET A 241 20.32 6.80 14.30
CA MET A 241 21.58 6.34 13.71
C MET A 241 22.07 7.25 12.58
N ASP A 242 21.19 7.83 11.77
CA ASP A 242 21.54 8.85 10.76
C ASP A 242 22.18 10.08 11.42
N ILE A 243 21.58 10.57 12.52
CA ILE A 243 22.08 11.72 13.27
C ILE A 243 23.38 11.38 14.02
N GLU A 244 23.47 10.23 14.67
CA GLU A 244 24.70 9.76 15.33
C GLU A 244 25.85 9.70 14.32
N TYR A 245 25.60 9.15 13.13
CA TYR A 245 26.60 9.09 12.08
C TYR A 245 26.99 10.48 11.58
N ALA A 246 26.01 11.38 11.44
CA ALA A 246 26.25 12.75 11.04
C ALA A 246 27.15 13.51 12.03
N LEU A 247 26.96 13.30 13.33
CA LEU A 247 27.70 13.99 14.41
C LEU A 247 29.05 13.36 14.74
N PHE A 248 29.10 12.02 14.76
CA PHE A 248 30.22 11.28 15.35
C PHE A 248 30.89 10.29 14.37
N GLY A 249 30.33 10.08 13.18
CA GLY A 249 30.84 9.11 12.21
C GLY A 249 30.65 7.66 12.67
N THR A 250 29.71 7.40 13.58
CA THR A 250 29.44 6.08 14.14
C THR A 250 27.95 5.74 14.13
N THR A 251 27.61 4.46 14.19
CA THR A 251 26.26 3.99 14.52
C THR A 251 26.35 2.96 15.63
N LEU A 252 25.65 3.18 16.75
CA LEU A 252 25.86 2.43 17.99
C LEU A 252 27.34 2.33 18.38
N GLY A 253 28.11 3.39 18.13
CA GLY A 253 29.54 3.45 18.44
C GLY A 253 30.46 2.67 17.50
N MET A 254 29.93 2.05 16.44
CA MET A 254 30.73 1.39 15.39
C MET A 254 31.12 2.40 14.32
N ASP A 255 32.40 2.52 13.98
CA ASP A 255 32.90 3.41 12.91
C ASP A 255 32.84 2.79 11.50
N ASP A 256 33.43 3.44 10.50
CA ASP A 256 33.46 2.97 9.10
C ASP A 256 34.41 1.79 8.87
N THR A 257 35.31 1.50 9.81
CA THR A 257 36.23 0.36 9.78
C THR A 257 35.72 -0.84 10.59
N CYS A 258 34.45 -0.81 11.00
CA CYS A 258 33.80 -1.79 11.86
C CYS A 258 34.44 -1.91 13.26
N ASN A 259 35.17 -0.90 13.70
CA ASN A 259 35.72 -0.85 15.06
C ASN A 259 34.72 -0.20 16.02
N ILE A 260 34.65 -0.73 17.24
CA ILE A 260 33.86 -0.11 18.32
C ILE A 260 34.71 0.98 18.99
N VAL A 261 34.30 2.23 18.80
CA VAL A 261 34.97 3.38 19.39
C VAL A 261 34.83 3.35 20.91
N LYS A 262 35.91 3.67 21.63
CA LYS A 262 35.90 3.71 23.11
C LYS A 262 34.83 4.69 23.60
N GLY A 263 33.86 4.17 24.36
CA GLY A 263 32.71 4.95 24.85
C GLY A 263 31.61 5.18 23.81
N GLY A 264 31.66 4.52 22.65
CA GLY A 264 30.66 4.65 21.59
C GLY A 264 29.27 4.14 21.95
N TYR A 265 29.14 3.33 23.02
CA TYR A 265 27.85 2.84 23.51
C TYR A 265 26.87 3.96 23.87
N LYS A 266 27.35 5.17 24.20
CA LYS A 266 26.50 6.33 24.51
C LYS A 266 26.33 7.30 23.33
N SER A 267 26.98 7.08 22.19
CA SER A 267 26.97 8.03 21.06
C SER A 267 25.56 8.34 20.59
N HIS A 268 24.71 7.32 20.43
CA HIS A 268 23.30 7.49 20.08
C HIS A 268 22.51 8.30 21.12
N LEU A 269 22.74 8.08 22.43
CA LEU A 269 22.11 8.87 23.50
C LEU A 269 22.56 10.34 23.46
N VAL A 270 23.83 10.59 23.16
CA VAL A 270 24.34 11.95 22.97
C VAL A 270 23.68 12.59 21.75
N ALA A 271 23.55 11.86 20.63
CA ALA A 271 22.88 12.36 19.43
C ALA A 271 21.43 12.79 19.72
N ILE A 272 20.67 11.95 20.45
CA ILE A 272 19.31 12.28 20.90
C ILE A 272 19.31 13.55 21.76
N ASN A 273 20.20 13.62 22.74
CA ASN A 273 20.32 14.77 23.65
C ASN A 273 20.67 16.06 22.90
N GLU A 274 21.52 16.01 21.88
CA GLU A 274 21.83 17.18 21.04
C GLU A 274 20.61 17.66 20.24
N MET A 275 19.75 16.75 19.77
CA MET A 275 18.49 17.15 19.12
C MET A 275 17.52 17.81 20.10
N TRP A 276 17.41 17.30 21.34
CA TRP A 276 16.64 17.96 22.40
C TRP A 276 17.17 19.36 22.73
N LYS A 277 18.49 19.54 22.88
CA LYS A 277 19.12 20.86 23.08
C LYS A 277 18.86 21.80 21.91
N ALA A 278 18.85 21.27 20.69
CA ALA A 278 18.59 22.06 19.48
C ALA A 278 17.11 22.47 19.36
N GLY A 279 16.19 21.70 19.93
CA GLY A 279 14.74 21.87 19.77
C GLY A 279 14.15 21.08 18.61
N GLY A 280 14.78 19.97 18.21
CA GLY A 280 14.38 19.10 17.11
C GLY A 280 15.33 19.14 15.90
N ILE A 281 15.13 18.22 14.97
CA ILE A 281 15.99 18.02 13.80
C ILE A 281 16.02 19.29 12.94
N LYS A 282 14.87 19.86 12.62
CA LYS A 282 14.76 21.08 11.79
C LYS A 282 15.55 22.25 12.38
N GLU A 283 15.48 22.44 13.69
CA GLU A 283 16.22 23.50 14.37
C GLU A 283 17.72 23.18 14.47
N ALA A 284 18.11 21.92 14.65
CA ALA A 284 19.51 21.50 14.59
C ALA A 284 20.15 21.79 13.23
N VAL A 285 19.41 21.59 12.13
CA VAL A 285 19.86 21.93 10.77
C VAL A 285 20.01 23.44 10.60
N LYS A 286 19.03 24.23 11.06
CA LYS A 286 19.09 25.71 10.99
C LYS A 286 20.26 26.28 11.80
N LYS A 287 20.51 25.75 12.99
CA LYS A 287 21.62 26.15 13.87
C LYS A 287 22.98 25.64 13.38
N GLY A 288 23.03 24.83 12.33
CA GLY A 288 24.26 24.23 11.82
C GLY A 288 24.88 23.19 12.73
N ILE A 289 24.10 22.59 13.64
CA ILE A 289 24.53 21.47 14.48
C ILE A 289 24.54 20.19 13.64
N LEU A 290 23.43 19.92 12.95
CA LEU A 290 23.32 18.85 11.97
C LEU A 290 23.66 19.39 10.57
N LYS A 291 24.70 18.84 9.92
CA LYS A 291 25.26 19.38 8.66
C LYS A 291 25.24 18.41 7.47
N LYS A 292 24.84 17.15 7.70
CA LYS A 292 24.81 16.05 6.73
C LYS A 292 23.86 14.96 7.23
N GLY A 293 23.62 13.91 6.44
CA GLY A 293 22.69 12.84 6.78
C GLY A 293 21.36 12.97 6.03
N VAL A 294 20.60 11.88 5.99
CA VAL A 294 19.34 11.79 5.23
C VAL A 294 18.34 12.81 5.75
N LEU A 295 18.20 12.94 7.08
CA LEU A 295 17.27 13.88 7.69
C LEU A 295 17.69 15.34 7.49
N TYR A 296 19.00 15.62 7.41
CA TYR A 296 19.50 16.92 7.00
C TYR A 296 19.06 17.27 5.58
N GLU A 297 19.25 16.36 4.64
CA GLU A 297 18.83 16.55 3.24
C GLU A 297 17.31 16.69 3.14
N CYS A 298 16.54 15.95 3.94
CA CYS A 298 15.08 16.11 3.96
C CYS A 298 14.68 17.52 4.41
N VAL A 299 15.29 18.06 5.47
CA VAL A 299 15.03 19.43 5.93
C VAL A 299 15.45 20.46 4.88
N LYS A 300 16.61 20.29 4.24
CA LYS A 300 17.13 21.23 3.24
C LYS A 300 16.29 21.27 1.97
N ASN A 301 15.78 20.13 1.53
CA ASN A 301 15.02 20.00 0.29
C ASN A 301 13.49 20.01 0.53
N ASN A 302 13.04 20.31 1.76
CA ASN A 302 11.63 20.31 2.17
C ASN A 302 10.90 18.97 1.88
N VAL A 303 11.63 17.85 2.00
CA VAL A 303 11.03 16.52 1.90
C VAL A 303 10.42 16.16 3.26
N PRO A 304 9.11 15.91 3.34
CA PRO A 304 8.47 15.49 4.59
C PRO A 304 9.02 14.14 5.04
N TYR A 305 9.22 14.01 6.34
CA TYR A 305 9.56 12.75 6.98
C TYR A 305 8.65 12.47 8.16
N VAL A 306 8.34 11.19 8.38
CA VAL A 306 7.55 10.71 9.52
C VAL A 306 8.38 9.71 10.31
N ILE A 307 8.64 10.03 11.57
CA ILE A 307 9.36 9.16 12.50
C ILE A 307 8.33 8.51 13.44
N GLY A 308 7.87 7.32 13.07
CA GLY A 308 6.90 6.57 13.88
C GLY A 308 7.57 5.89 15.06
N GLY A 309 7.08 6.19 16.28
CA GLY A 309 7.61 5.64 17.51
C GLY A 309 7.36 4.14 17.71
N SER A 310 8.17 3.51 18.56
CA SER A 310 8.06 2.11 18.92
C SER A 310 8.42 1.87 20.38
N LEU A 311 7.99 0.73 20.94
CA LEU A 311 8.24 0.37 22.35
C LEU A 311 9.73 0.25 22.72
N ARG A 312 10.62 0.13 21.74
CA ARG A 312 12.07 -0.03 21.95
C ARG A 312 12.86 1.28 21.83
N ASP A 313 12.19 2.41 21.66
CA ASP A 313 12.86 3.66 21.33
C ASP A 313 13.63 4.23 22.54
N ASP A 314 14.94 4.45 22.36
CA ASP A 314 15.76 5.22 23.29
C ASP A 314 15.50 6.72 23.10
N GLY A 315 15.25 7.46 24.20
CA GLY A 315 14.95 8.90 24.16
C GLY A 315 13.44 9.16 24.29
N PRO A 316 12.67 9.21 23.18
CA PRO A 316 13.07 9.26 21.76
C PRO A 316 13.60 10.63 21.31
N LEU A 317 13.90 10.80 20.01
CA LEU A 317 14.10 12.11 19.39
C LEU A 317 12.86 13.01 19.58
N PRO A 318 13.03 14.35 19.65
CA PRO A 318 11.90 15.28 19.79
C PRO A 318 10.86 15.16 18.66
N ASP A 319 11.32 14.84 17.45
CA ASP A 319 10.50 14.72 16.23
C ASP A 319 9.79 13.36 16.12
N THR A 320 10.05 12.41 17.02
CA THR A 320 9.40 11.08 17.01
C THR A 320 7.96 11.18 17.48
N ILE A 321 7.03 10.70 16.65
CA ILE A 321 5.61 10.62 16.98
C ILE A 321 5.37 9.36 17.80
N THR A 322 5.20 9.53 19.11
CA THR A 322 5.03 8.41 20.07
C THR A 322 3.64 7.80 20.06
N ASP A 323 2.62 8.57 19.69
CA ASP A 323 1.28 8.04 19.44
C ASP A 323 1.26 7.35 18.08
N VAL A 324 1.19 6.02 18.09
CA VAL A 324 1.23 5.20 16.88
C VAL A 324 0.06 5.46 15.93
N MET A 325 -1.10 5.87 16.44
CA MET A 325 -2.25 6.21 15.60
C MET A 325 -2.04 7.54 14.90
N VAL A 326 -1.48 8.53 15.61
CA VAL A 326 -1.08 9.82 15.01
C VAL A 326 0.03 9.62 13.98
N ALA A 327 1.03 8.76 14.28
CA ALA A 327 2.10 8.45 13.34
C ALA A 327 1.55 7.83 12.04
N GLN A 328 0.62 6.89 12.16
CA GLN A 328 -0.03 6.27 11.02
C GLN A 328 -0.85 7.29 10.20
N ASP A 329 -1.49 8.26 10.86
CA ASP A 329 -2.26 9.31 10.20
C ASP A 329 -1.37 10.31 9.45
N GLU A 330 -0.21 10.66 10.00
CA GLU A 330 0.79 11.44 9.26
C GLU A 330 1.33 10.66 8.06
N MET A 331 1.62 9.36 8.20
CA MET A 331 2.04 8.51 7.07
C MET A 331 1.00 8.51 5.94
N ARG A 332 -0.29 8.39 6.27
CA ARG A 332 -1.40 8.36 5.28
C ARG A 332 -1.43 9.60 4.39
N LYS A 333 -1.16 10.79 4.91
CA LYS A 333 -1.17 12.04 4.13
C LYS A 333 -0.24 11.98 2.92
N HIS A 334 0.87 11.27 3.06
CA HIS A 334 1.87 11.10 2.02
C HIS A 334 1.62 9.82 1.19
N ALA A 335 1.24 8.71 1.84
CA ALA A 335 0.97 7.43 1.17
C ALA A 335 -0.16 7.52 0.14
N LYS A 336 -1.22 8.27 0.44
CA LYS A 336 -2.37 8.48 -0.46
C LYS A 336 -1.98 9.11 -1.79
N ASN A 337 -0.90 9.89 -1.87
CA ASN A 337 -0.51 10.58 -3.10
C ASN A 337 0.70 9.92 -3.77
N ALA A 338 1.14 8.76 -3.30
CA ALA A 338 2.29 8.05 -3.84
C ALA A 338 1.93 7.33 -5.14
N ASP A 339 2.88 7.29 -6.08
CA ASP A 339 2.85 6.43 -7.27
C ASP A 339 3.71 5.18 -7.05
N MET A 340 4.75 5.31 -6.23
CA MET A 340 5.63 4.21 -5.83
C MET A 340 6.03 4.29 -4.36
N CYS A 341 6.18 3.13 -3.73
CA CYS A 341 6.70 2.97 -2.38
C CYS A 341 7.86 1.97 -2.38
N ILE A 342 9.02 2.37 -1.85
CA ILE A 342 10.21 1.52 -1.72
C ILE A 342 10.49 1.28 -0.25
N ILE A 343 10.37 0.02 0.18
CA ILE A 343 10.54 -0.42 1.57
C ILE A 343 11.89 -1.13 1.69
N LEU A 344 12.73 -0.65 2.60
CA LEU A 344 14.09 -1.13 2.83
C LEU A 344 14.29 -1.58 4.28
N ALA A 345 14.57 -2.87 4.47
CA ALA A 345 15.09 -3.42 5.73
C ALA A 345 14.24 -3.10 6.98
N THR A 346 12.91 -3.05 6.84
CA THR A 346 12.01 -2.72 7.96
C THR A 346 10.70 -3.48 7.89
N MET A 347 10.55 -4.44 8.80
CA MET A 347 9.33 -5.25 8.90
C MET A 347 8.15 -4.42 9.43
N LEU A 348 8.31 -3.74 10.57
CA LEU A 348 7.20 -3.05 11.24
C LEU A 348 6.67 -1.89 10.40
N HIS A 349 7.54 -0.94 10.02
CA HIS A 349 7.12 0.21 9.21
C HIS A 349 6.78 -0.21 7.78
N GLY A 350 7.45 -1.23 7.23
CA GLY A 350 7.13 -1.77 5.91
C GLY A 350 5.70 -2.30 5.84
N ILE A 351 5.33 -3.19 6.78
CA ILE A 351 3.98 -3.74 6.85
C ILE A 351 2.95 -2.66 7.19
N ALA A 352 3.25 -1.76 8.14
CA ALA A 352 2.35 -0.66 8.48
C ALA A 352 2.09 0.25 7.26
N THR A 353 3.09 0.46 6.40
CA THR A 353 2.94 1.22 5.16
C THR A 353 2.14 0.44 4.13
N GLY A 354 2.41 -0.86 3.94
CA GLY A 354 1.64 -1.72 3.03
C GLY A 354 0.12 -1.69 3.31
N ASN A 355 -0.27 -1.72 4.58
CA ASN A 355 -1.67 -1.67 4.98
C ASN A 355 -2.38 -0.35 4.58
N ILE A 356 -1.66 0.78 4.53
CA ILE A 356 -2.24 2.09 4.20
C ILE A 356 -2.11 2.48 2.73
N LEU A 357 -1.48 1.63 1.91
CA LEU A 357 -1.26 1.90 0.50
C LEU A 357 -2.43 1.39 -0.35
N PRO A 358 -3.01 2.23 -1.22
CA PRO A 358 -3.96 1.75 -2.21
C PRO A 358 -3.24 0.88 -3.25
N ALA A 359 -3.95 -0.08 -3.84
CA ALA A 359 -3.37 -1.10 -4.68
C ALA A 359 -2.66 -0.53 -5.93
N ARG A 360 -3.08 0.65 -6.41
CA ARG A 360 -2.44 1.34 -7.54
C ARG A 360 -0.98 1.73 -7.29
N VAL A 361 -0.52 1.80 -6.03
CA VAL A 361 0.85 2.20 -5.70
C VAL A 361 1.79 1.05 -5.99
N LYS A 362 2.77 1.29 -6.88
CA LYS A 362 3.83 0.32 -7.17
C LYS A 362 4.68 0.15 -5.92
N THR A 363 4.64 -1.03 -5.32
CA THR A 363 5.35 -1.28 -4.06
C THR A 363 6.53 -2.20 -4.30
N VAL A 364 7.70 -1.85 -3.77
CA VAL A 364 8.90 -2.70 -3.80
C VAL A 364 9.34 -2.90 -2.36
N CYS A 365 9.58 -4.15 -1.98
CA CYS A 365 10.09 -4.50 -0.66
C CYS A 365 11.39 -5.26 -0.80
N ILE A 366 12.46 -4.73 -0.20
CA ILE A 366 13.78 -5.36 -0.16
C ILE A 366 14.15 -5.65 1.29
N ASP A 367 14.30 -6.93 1.61
CA ASP A 367 14.75 -7.39 2.91
C ASP A 367 15.59 -8.66 2.77
N MET A 368 16.57 -8.83 3.65
CA MET A 368 17.41 -10.04 3.65
C MET A 368 16.65 -11.24 4.21
N ASN A 369 15.61 -11.00 5.01
CA ASN A 369 14.76 -12.05 5.55
C ASN A 369 13.55 -12.30 4.63
N PRO A 370 13.45 -13.48 3.99
CA PRO A 370 12.32 -13.79 3.11
C PRO A 370 10.97 -13.71 3.83
N TYR A 371 10.94 -13.97 5.14
CA TYR A 371 9.72 -13.88 5.94
C TYR A 371 9.12 -12.46 5.94
N VAL A 372 9.96 -11.42 5.96
CA VAL A 372 9.49 -10.03 5.93
C VAL A 372 8.79 -9.74 4.60
N VAL A 373 9.41 -10.18 3.50
CA VAL A 373 8.88 -10.01 2.15
C VAL A 373 7.57 -10.77 1.96
N THR A 374 7.51 -12.04 2.39
CA THR A 374 6.29 -12.86 2.34
C THR A 374 5.17 -12.25 3.19
N ARG A 375 5.48 -11.78 4.41
CA ARG A 375 4.47 -11.17 5.29
C ARG A 375 3.86 -9.88 4.74
N LEU A 376 4.63 -9.11 3.97
CA LEU A 376 4.10 -7.93 3.31
C LEU A 376 3.11 -8.31 2.20
N GLN A 377 3.46 -9.31 1.38
CA GLN A 377 2.59 -9.78 0.30
C GLN A 377 1.32 -10.47 0.82
N ASP A 378 1.43 -11.25 1.90
CA ASP A 378 0.30 -11.96 2.53
C ASP A 378 -0.73 -11.02 3.19
N ARG A 379 -0.38 -9.75 3.44
CA ARG A 379 -1.27 -8.74 4.05
C ARG A 379 -1.90 -7.83 2.99
N GLY A 380 -2.36 -8.41 1.89
CA GLY A 380 -3.11 -7.70 0.86
C GLY A 380 -2.29 -6.82 -0.09
N THR A 381 -0.97 -6.72 0.09
CA THR A 381 -0.07 -6.01 -0.85
C THR A 381 0.46 -6.96 -1.92
N HIS A 382 -0.42 -7.73 -2.57
CA HIS A 382 -0.05 -8.73 -3.58
C HIS A 382 0.65 -8.14 -4.81
N GLN A 383 0.44 -6.85 -5.08
CA GLN A 383 1.10 -6.11 -6.15
C GLN A 383 2.57 -5.77 -5.85
N ALA A 384 3.05 -6.02 -4.62
CA ALA A 384 4.41 -5.68 -4.24
C ALA A 384 5.44 -6.60 -4.93
N VAL A 385 6.46 -5.99 -5.53
CA VAL A 385 7.67 -6.70 -5.96
C VAL A 385 8.52 -6.98 -4.73
N GLY A 386 8.56 -8.24 -4.32
CA GLY A 386 9.37 -8.72 -3.21
C GLY A 386 10.76 -9.17 -3.66
N ILE A 387 11.81 -8.57 -3.09
CA ILE A 387 13.21 -8.92 -3.39
C ILE A 387 13.87 -9.39 -2.09
N VAL A 388 14.30 -10.66 -2.07
CA VAL A 388 15.03 -11.22 -0.94
C VAL A 388 16.53 -11.05 -1.18
N SER A 389 17.12 -9.98 -0.66
CA SER A 389 18.55 -9.68 -0.83
C SER A 389 19.03 -8.68 0.20
N ASP A 390 20.33 -8.35 0.19
CA ASP A 390 20.89 -7.28 1.00
C ASP A 390 20.40 -5.90 0.50
N PRO A 391 19.63 -5.15 1.30
CA PRO A 391 19.16 -3.81 0.92
C PRO A 391 20.30 -2.80 0.67
N CYS A 392 21.48 -3.01 1.29
CA CYS A 392 22.67 -2.20 1.02
C CYS A 392 23.21 -2.44 -0.39
N ALA A 393 23.41 -3.71 -0.76
CA ALA A 393 23.85 -4.10 -2.10
C ALA A 393 22.88 -3.60 -3.16
N PHE A 394 21.58 -3.71 -2.90
CA PHE A 394 20.54 -3.14 -3.78
C PHE A 394 20.70 -1.63 -3.97
N LEU A 395 20.89 -0.86 -2.88
CA LEU A 395 21.05 0.60 -2.99
C LEU A 395 22.29 1.00 -3.80
N HIS A 396 23.40 0.28 -3.68
CA HIS A 396 24.59 0.52 -4.50
C HIS A 396 24.36 0.25 -5.99
N LEU A 397 23.67 -0.84 -6.32
CA LEU A 397 23.29 -1.14 -7.70
C LEU A 397 22.31 -0.08 -8.23
N LEU A 398 21.33 0.30 -7.42
CA LEU A 398 20.34 1.30 -7.80
C LEU A 398 20.98 2.68 -8.03
N GLU A 399 21.94 3.08 -7.19
CA GLU A 399 22.73 4.30 -7.40
C GLU A 399 23.45 4.25 -8.75
N LYS A 400 24.12 3.13 -9.05
CA LYS A 400 24.80 2.93 -10.32
C LYS A 400 23.83 2.98 -11.50
N ASP A 401 22.65 2.38 -11.41
CA ASP A 401 21.69 2.34 -12.53
C ASP A 401 20.92 3.67 -12.68
N LEU A 402 20.75 4.44 -11.60
CA LEU A 402 20.16 5.78 -11.65
C LEU A 402 21.12 6.81 -12.27
N TYR A 403 22.40 6.80 -11.89
CA TYR A 403 23.39 7.81 -12.29
C TYR A 403 24.38 7.36 -13.35
N GLY A 404 24.49 6.07 -13.61
CA GLY A 404 25.35 5.51 -14.63
C GLY A 404 24.96 6.02 -16.01
N LYS A 405 25.96 6.39 -16.81
CA LYS A 405 25.77 6.51 -18.25
C LYS A 405 25.73 5.10 -18.82
N GLU A 406 24.74 4.82 -19.65
CA GLU A 406 24.68 3.60 -20.46
C GLU A 406 25.97 3.39 -21.26
#